data_AF-A7U1E5-F1
#
_entry.id   AF-A7U1E5-F1
#
_cell.length_a   1.000
_cell.length_b   1.000
_cell.length_c   1.000
_cell.angle_alpha   90.00
_cell.angle_beta   90.00
_cell.angle_gamma   90.00
#
_symmetry.space_group_name_H-M   'P 1'
#
loop_
_entity.id
_entity.type
_entity.pdbx_description
1 polymer ?
#
loop_
_entity_poly.entity_id
_entity_poly.type
_entity_poly.pdbx_seq_one_letter_code
_entity_poly.pdbx_strand_id
1 'polypeptide(L)'
;SRHIEYHLLEKNNYRVLWVTVSQENFSITSLQDKIANVLGIRLSNRDEEEVRADILRGAFSRMKRLVVLILDDVWEEFCLD
;
A
#
# COMPACT_ATOMS: atom_id res chain seq x y z
N SER A 1 18.03 1.24 0.64
CA SER A 1 16.73 1.78 0.19
C SER A 1 16.78 3.18 -0.43
N ARG A 2 17.55 4.15 0.11
CA ARG A 2 17.59 5.56 -0.38
C ARG A 2 17.89 5.80 -1.87
N HIS A 3 18.62 4.90 -2.53
CA HIS A 3 19.03 5.09 -3.93
C HIS A 3 17.92 4.79 -4.94
N ILE A 4 17.07 3.80 -4.64
CA ILE A 4 15.92 3.43 -5.50
C ILE A 4 14.84 4.50 -5.42
N GLU A 5 14.58 5.02 -4.21
CA GLU A 5 13.63 6.11 -3.98
C GLU A 5 13.95 7.34 -4.82
N TYR A 6 15.23 7.74 -4.89
CA TYR A 6 15.68 8.90 -5.65
C TYR A 6 15.42 8.76 -7.16
N HIS A 7 15.77 7.62 -7.76
CA HIS A 7 15.56 7.38 -9.18
C HIS A 7 14.08 7.19 -9.55
N LEU A 8 13.27 6.68 -8.63
CA LEU A 8 11.83 6.55 -8.86
C LEU A 8 11.10 7.89 -8.79
N LEU A 9 11.61 8.85 -8.02
CA LEU A 9 11.08 10.22 -7.94
C LEU A 9 11.43 11.07 -9.17
N GLU A 10 12.53 10.75 -9.88
CA GLU A 10 12.95 11.48 -11.09
C GLU A 10 11.99 11.30 -12.29
N LYS A 11 11.14 10.26 -12.29
CA LYS A 11 10.19 10.01 -13.38
C LYS A 11 8.75 10.41 -13.02
N ASN A 12 8.25 11.44 -13.71
CA ASN A 12 6.97 12.08 -13.40
C ASN A 12 5.70 11.36 -13.93
N ASN A 13 5.80 10.09 -14.35
CA ASN A 13 4.67 9.37 -14.98
C ASN A 13 3.96 8.39 -14.04
N TYR A 14 4.56 8.05 -12.91
CA TYR A 14 3.98 7.13 -11.92
C TYR A 14 4.04 7.74 -10.52
N ARG A 15 3.23 7.21 -9.61
CA ARG A 15 3.24 7.54 -8.20
C ARG A 15 3.77 6.32 -7.45
N VAL A 16 4.85 6.50 -6.70
CA VAL A 16 5.37 5.46 -5.82
C VAL A 16 4.66 5.56 -4.48
N LEU A 17 4.18 4.43 -3.98
CA LEU A 17 3.69 4.28 -2.62
C LEU A 17 4.63 3.30 -1.92
N TRP A 18 5.36 3.80 -0.94
CA TRP A 18 6.29 2.98 -0.16
C TRP A 18 5.63 2.62 1.16
N VAL A 19 5.53 1.33 1.45
CA VAL A 19 4.96 0.81 2.69
C VAL A 19 5.98 -0.12 3.34
N THR A 20 6.39 0.22 4.55
CA THR A 20 7.23 -0.65 5.38
C THR A 20 6.35 -1.66 6.09
N VAL A 21 6.56 -2.94 5.79
CA VAL A 21 5.92 -4.05 6.50
C VAL A 21 6.76 -4.34 7.74
N SER A 22 6.10 -4.51 8.88
CA SER A 22 6.77 -4.90 10.13
C SER A 22 6.45 -6.36 10.34
N GLN A 23 7.47 -7.17 10.67
CA GLN A 23 7.27 -8.58 11.02
C GLN A 23 6.49 -8.71 12.33
N GLU A 24 6.68 -7.79 13.27
CA GLU A 24 5.92 -7.79 14.50
C GLU A 24 4.46 -7.42 14.20
N ASN A 25 3.54 -8.34 14.52
CA ASN A 25 2.08 -8.22 14.37
C ASN A 25 1.62 -8.00 12.92
N PHE A 26 2.22 -8.72 11.96
CA PHE A 26 1.75 -8.70 10.59
C PHE A 26 0.29 -9.20 10.49
N SER A 27 -0.52 -8.46 9.74
CA SER A 27 -1.88 -8.86 9.35
C SER A 27 -2.28 -8.16 8.06
N ILE A 28 -3.19 -8.73 7.29
CA ILE A 28 -3.73 -8.08 6.09
C ILE A 28 -4.39 -6.74 6.46
N THR A 29 -5.14 -6.70 7.55
CA THR A 29 -5.75 -5.46 8.06
C THR A 29 -4.73 -4.36 8.35
N SER A 30 -3.58 -4.70 8.98
CA SER A 30 -2.52 -3.72 9.28
C SER A 30 -1.79 -3.25 8.01
N LEU A 31 -1.61 -4.11 7.02
CA LEU A 31 -1.09 -3.73 5.71
C LEU A 31 -2.05 -2.76 5.00
N GLN A 32 -3.35 -3.06 5.02
CA GLN A 32 -4.38 -2.19 4.47
C GLN A 32 -4.43 -0.83 5.17
N ASP A 33 -4.23 -0.77 6.50
CA ASP A 33 -4.12 0.49 7.24
C ASP A 33 -2.91 1.31 6.81
N LYS A 34 -1.76 0.67 6.64
CA LYS A 34 -0.54 1.34 6.18
C LYS A 34 -0.73 1.91 4.77
N ILE A 35 -1.29 1.14 3.85
CA ILE A 35 -1.62 1.62 2.50
C ILE A 35 -2.60 2.79 2.57
N ALA A 36 -3.68 2.67 3.35
CA ALA A 36 -4.66 3.72 3.54
C ALA A 36 -4.03 5.02 4.07
N ASN A 37 -3.10 4.92 5.02
CA ASN A 37 -2.36 6.06 5.55
C ASN A 37 -1.53 6.76 4.47
N VAL A 38 -0.82 6.02 3.61
CA VAL A 38 -0.07 6.62 2.48
C VAL A 38 -1.04 7.27 1.47
N LEU A 39 -2.23 6.70 1.30
CA LEU A 39 -3.27 7.23 0.42
C LEU A 39 -4.08 8.39 1.03
N GLY A 40 -3.96 8.64 2.33
CA GLY A 40 -4.77 9.62 3.06
C GLY A 40 -6.24 9.21 3.22
N ILE A 41 -6.52 7.90 3.24
CA ILE A 41 -7.86 7.32 3.36
C ILE A 41 -8.05 6.81 4.78
N ARG A 42 -9.26 6.97 5.33
CA ARG A 42 -9.63 6.35 6.60
C ARG A 42 -10.40 5.07 6.33
N LEU A 43 -9.88 3.95 6.80
CA LEU A 43 -10.60 2.69 6.89
C LEU A 43 -11.19 2.58 8.30
N SER A 44 -12.34 1.92 8.43
CA SER A 44 -12.91 1.66 9.76
C SER A 44 -12.27 0.41 10.38
N ASN A 45 -12.05 0.44 11.69
CA ASN A 45 -11.54 -0.71 12.45
C ASN A 45 -12.55 -1.86 12.54
N ARG A 46 -13.81 -1.63 12.16
CA ARG A 46 -14.87 -2.64 12.14
C ARG A 46 -15.05 -3.26 10.75
N ASP A 47 -14.40 -2.70 9.73
CA ASP A 47 -14.53 -3.20 8.37
C ASP A 47 -13.76 -4.50 8.23
N GLU A 48 -14.38 -5.48 7.59
CA GLU A 48 -13.72 -6.74 7.24
C GLU A 48 -12.68 -6.51 6.14
N GLU A 49 -11.74 -7.46 5.99
CA GLU A 49 -10.62 -7.36 5.05
C GLU A 49 -11.07 -7.12 3.61
N GLU A 50 -12.18 -7.75 3.18
CA GLU A 50 -12.75 -7.60 1.84
C GLU A 50 -13.29 -6.18 1.61
N VAL A 51 -14.04 -5.63 2.57
CA VAL A 51 -14.57 -4.26 2.50
C VAL A 51 -13.44 -3.24 2.39
N ARG A 52 -12.37 -3.46 3.16
CA ARG A 52 -11.18 -2.61 3.16
C ARG A 52 -10.44 -2.70 1.82
N ALA A 53 -10.29 -3.91 1.27
CA ALA A 53 -9.71 -4.13 -0.05
C ALA A 53 -10.51 -3.41 -1.15
N ASP A 54 -11.84 -3.47 -1.08
CA ASP A 54 -12.74 -2.78 -2.00
C ASP A 54 -12.58 -1.25 -1.98
N ILE A 55 -12.46 -0.67 -0.79
CA ILE A 55 -12.23 0.77 -0.62
C ILE A 55 -10.88 1.17 -1.23
N LEU A 56 -9.82 0.40 -0.93
CA LEU A 56 -8.48 0.63 -1.46
C LEU A 56 -8.44 0.46 -2.99
N ARG A 57 -9.05 -0.59 -3.54
CA ARG A 57 -9.20 -0.81 -4.99
C ARG A 57 -9.90 0.37 -5.65
N GLY A 58 -11.00 0.85 -5.05
CA GLY A 58 -11.71 2.03 -5.53
C GLY A 58 -10.81 3.27 -5.55
N ALA A 59 -9.96 3.45 -4.54
CA ALA A 59 -9.01 4.55 -4.50
C ALA A 59 -7.93 4.48 -5.58
N PHE A 60 -7.34 3.31 -5.78
CA PHE A 60 -6.37 3.08 -6.86
C PHE A 60 -6.99 3.33 -8.23
N SER A 61 -8.21 2.86 -8.45
CA SER A 61 -8.93 3.02 -9.72
C SER A 61 -9.21 4.49 -10.08
N ARG A 62 -9.28 5.39 -9.09
CA ARG A 62 -9.46 6.84 -9.32
C ARG A 62 -8.15 7.58 -9.63
N MET A 63 -7.00 6.94 -9.49
CA MET A 63 -5.71 7.59 -9.75
C MET A 63 -5.46 7.69 -11.24
N LYS A 64 -5.06 8.90 -11.69
CA LYS A 64 -4.78 9.19 -13.11
C LYS A 64 -3.36 8.81 -13.54
N ARG A 65 -2.51 8.37 -12.60
CA ARG A 65 -1.12 7.98 -12.82
C ARG A 65 -0.97 6.51 -12.46
N LEU A 66 -0.08 5.82 -13.16
CA LEU A 66 0.32 4.47 -12.79
C LEU A 66 0.81 4.49 -11.34
N VAL A 67 0.30 3.57 -10.52
CA VAL A 67 0.72 3.44 -9.13
C VAL A 67 1.69 2.27 -9.02
N VAL A 68 2.84 2.54 -8.42
CA VAL A 68 3.83 1.51 -8.07
C VAL A 68 3.80 1.38 -6.56
N LEU A 69 3.28 0.25 -6.06
CA LEU A 69 3.29 -0.08 -4.63
C LEU A 69 4.56 -0.88 -4.33
N ILE A 70 5.38 -0.37 -3.41
CA ILE A 70 6.58 -1.04 -2.92
C ILE A 70 6.33 -1.45 -1.47
N LEU A 71 6.41 -2.75 -1.22
CA LEU A 71 6.37 -3.33 0.11
C LEU A 71 7.81 -3.64 0.53
N ASP A 72 8.33 -2.87 1.47
CA ASP A 72 9.68 -3.04 2.00
C ASP A 72 9.65 -3.90 3.26
N ASP A 73 10.66 -4.76 3.42
CA ASP A 73 10.82 -5.65 4.58
C ASP A 73 9.69 -6.71 4.74
N VAL A 74 9.28 -7.33 3.63
CA VAL A 74 8.33 -8.46 3.60
C VAL A 74 9.05 -9.78 3.82
N TRP A 75 8.58 -10.59 4.78
CA TRP A 75 9.18 -11.88 5.12
C TRP A 75 8.19 -13.05 5.12
N GLU A 76 6.92 -12.80 5.45
CA GLU A 76 5.87 -13.82 5.42
C GLU A 76 5.21 -13.90 4.03
N GLU A 77 4.92 -15.12 3.59
CA GLU A 77 4.15 -15.36 2.37
C GLU A 77 2.67 -15.09 2.65
N PHE A 78 2.02 -14.32 1.78
CA PHE A 78 0.58 -14.08 1.83
C PHE A 78 -0.02 -14.26 0.43
N CYS A 79 -1.18 -14.92 0.36
CA CYS A 79 -1.90 -15.07 -0.90
C CYS A 79 -2.50 -13.74 -1.34
N LEU A 80 -2.38 -13.45 -2.64
CA LEU A 80 -2.92 -12.27 -3.30
C LEU A 80 -4.26 -12.58 -4.02
N ASP A 81 -4.97 -13.62 -3.57
CA ASP A 81 -6.19 -14.14 -4.22
C ASP A 81 -7.24 -13.05 -4.48
#